data_AF-A0AAV4TSM6-F1
#
_entry.id   AF-A0AAV4TSM6-F1
#
_cell.length_a   1.000
_cell.length_b   1.000
_cell.length_c   1.000
_cell.angle_alpha   90.00
_cell.angle_beta   90.00
_cell.angle_gamma   90.00
#
_symmetry.space_group_name_H-M   'P 1'
#
loop_
_entity.id
_entity.type
_entity.pdbx_description
1 polymer ?
#
loop_
_entity_poly.entity_id
_entity_poly.type
_entity_poly.pdbx_seq_one_letter_code
_entity_poly.pdbx_strand_id
1 'polypeptide(L)'
;MPPISLYETCLDRIIELIKVEHWSEERENPFSPLPPRIVELLVEVCGTSQEFKKFSYFRMLLSSGKLRILKLCFPVIFTDICVVLPQMLTEKGCLNIKVLQMDQNFQNFESEWLEKLLQKLPLLESLSVRTLFNPQALNNCKGLKSVEVIQIFSNLIEFNNFISKAADTLAHMKNLEEFDIFQYTTKSANFLKVVKILNNHPKLTSLRFTDSSRAAHHVYGNRRGNALPEYGLRKCSWTSFEKITTLNI
;
A
#
# COMPACT_ATOMS: atom_id res chain seq x y z
N MET A 1 16.72 32.42 -11.55
CA MET A 1 15.74 31.32 -11.57
C MET A 1 15.65 30.82 -13.01
N PRO A 2 15.74 29.50 -13.26
CA PRO A 2 15.51 28.97 -14.61
C PRO A 2 14.08 29.31 -15.06
N PRO A 3 13.84 29.56 -16.37
CA PRO A 3 12.51 29.82 -16.88
C PRO A 3 11.62 28.59 -16.69
N ILE A 4 10.39 28.81 -16.22
CA ILE A 4 9.36 27.76 -16.07
C ILE A 4 9.10 27.17 -17.45
N SER A 5 9.11 25.86 -17.56
CA SER A 5 8.82 25.18 -18.81
C SER A 5 7.35 25.37 -19.23
N LEU A 6 7.07 25.25 -20.53
CA LEU A 6 5.69 25.23 -21.02
C LEU A 6 4.87 24.11 -20.35
N TYR A 7 5.52 22.97 -20.08
CA TYR A 7 4.90 21.83 -19.41
C TYR A 7 4.43 22.17 -17.99
N GLU A 8 5.30 22.78 -17.18
CA GLU A 8 4.95 23.22 -15.81
C GLU A 8 3.85 24.27 -15.85
N THR A 9 3.93 25.24 -16.77
CA THR A 9 2.89 26.26 -16.96
C THR A 9 1.52 25.65 -17.29
N CYS A 10 1.49 24.60 -18.13
CA CYS A 10 0.26 23.88 -18.46
C CYS A 10 -0.29 23.10 -17.27
N LEU A 11 0.57 22.43 -16.49
CA LEU A 11 0.14 21.71 -15.28
C LEU A 11 -0.46 22.67 -14.26
N ASP A 12 0.21 23.80 -13.99
CA ASP A 12 -0.29 24.82 -13.09
C ASP A 12 -1.66 25.32 -13.53
N ARG A 13 -1.84 25.57 -14.83
CA ARG A 13 -3.14 25.99 -15.36
C ARG A 13 -4.21 24.92 -15.19
N ILE A 14 -3.89 23.65 -15.40
CA ILE A 14 -4.84 22.54 -15.17
C ILE A 14 -5.21 22.47 -13.68
N ILE A 15 -4.23 22.59 -12.78
CA ILE A 15 -4.44 22.58 -11.34
C ILE A 15 -5.41 23.70 -10.92
N GLU A 16 -5.23 24.92 -11.44
CA GLU A 16 -6.16 26.04 -11.19
C GLU A 16 -7.58 25.73 -11.67
N LEU A 17 -7.73 25.07 -12.84
CA LEU A 17 -9.04 24.66 -13.35
C LEU A 17 -9.68 23.53 -12.52
N ILE A 18 -8.89 22.63 -11.94
CA ILE A 18 -9.39 21.61 -10.99
C ILE A 18 -9.93 22.27 -9.72
N LYS A 19 -9.23 23.29 -9.18
CA LYS A 19 -9.65 23.98 -7.95
C LYS A 19 -11.02 24.62 -8.07
N VAL A 20 -11.34 25.16 -9.24
CA VAL A 20 -12.64 25.80 -9.52
C VAL A 20 -13.69 24.81 -10.07
N GLU A 21 -13.41 23.51 -10.02
CA GLU A 21 -14.31 22.44 -10.46
C GLU A 21 -14.80 22.64 -11.91
N HIS A 22 -13.93 23.15 -12.78
CA HIS A 22 -14.29 23.57 -14.15
C HIS A 22 -14.98 22.47 -14.95
N TRP A 23 -14.63 21.20 -14.69
CA TRP A 23 -15.15 20.03 -15.40
C TRP A 23 -16.13 19.18 -14.58
N SER A 24 -16.72 19.72 -13.51
CA SER A 24 -17.61 18.95 -12.62
C SER A 24 -18.89 18.42 -13.29
N GLU A 25 -19.36 19.11 -14.33
CA GLU A 25 -20.59 18.77 -15.07
C GLU A 25 -20.32 18.12 -16.44
N GLU A 26 -19.05 17.90 -16.79
CA GLU A 26 -18.69 17.34 -18.08
C GLU A 26 -19.18 15.90 -18.23
N ARG A 27 -19.80 15.60 -19.37
CA ARG A 27 -20.28 14.24 -19.69
C ARG A 27 -19.11 13.28 -19.87
N GLU A 28 -18.04 13.76 -20.48
CA GLU A 28 -16.82 12.99 -20.71
C GLU A 28 -15.71 13.44 -19.77
N ASN A 29 -14.96 12.48 -19.24
CA ASN A 29 -13.89 12.80 -18.32
C ASN A 29 -12.66 13.36 -19.10
N PRO A 30 -12.25 14.62 -18.84
CA PRO A 30 -11.20 15.30 -19.62
C PRO A 30 -9.81 14.73 -19.36
N PHE A 31 -9.64 13.91 -18.32
CA PHE A 31 -8.39 13.25 -17.98
C PHE A 31 -8.26 11.84 -18.61
N SER A 32 -9.35 11.28 -19.14
CA SER A 32 -9.35 10.00 -19.86
C SER A 32 -8.44 9.93 -21.10
N PRO A 33 -8.22 10.99 -21.89
CA PRO A 33 -7.25 10.94 -22.98
C PRO A 33 -5.80 11.10 -22.51
N LEU A 34 -5.55 11.53 -21.27
CA LEU A 34 -4.20 11.82 -20.80
C LEU A 34 -3.37 10.55 -20.54
N PRO A 35 -2.03 10.63 -20.67
CA PRO A 35 -1.15 9.56 -20.23
C PRO A 35 -1.25 9.32 -18.72
N PRO A 36 -1.15 8.06 -18.23
CA PRO A 36 -1.18 7.72 -16.81
C PRO A 36 -0.26 8.57 -15.93
N ARG A 37 0.96 8.82 -16.41
CA ARG A 37 1.96 9.59 -15.67
C ARG A 37 1.52 11.03 -15.38
N ILE A 38 0.76 11.63 -16.29
CA ILE A 38 0.24 12.99 -16.10
C ILE A 38 -0.87 13.00 -15.05
N VAL A 39 -1.79 12.05 -15.12
CA VAL A 39 -2.88 11.93 -14.13
C VAL A 39 -2.31 11.65 -12.73
N GLU A 40 -1.32 10.76 -12.63
CA GLU A 40 -0.62 10.47 -11.37
C GLU A 40 0.05 11.71 -10.79
N LEU A 41 0.74 12.50 -11.63
CA LEU A 41 1.36 13.76 -11.20
C LEU A 41 0.32 14.76 -10.70
N LEU A 42 -0.81 14.91 -11.41
CA LEU A 42 -1.90 15.78 -10.99
C LEU A 42 -2.49 15.34 -9.65
N VAL A 43 -2.70 14.04 -9.43
CA VAL A 43 -3.17 13.51 -8.14
C VAL A 43 -2.16 13.78 -7.02
N GLU A 44 -0.86 13.62 -7.28
CA GLU A 44 0.21 13.87 -6.30
C GLU A 44 0.30 15.36 -5.93
N VAL A 45 0.27 16.26 -6.92
CA VAL A 45 0.33 17.72 -6.69
C VAL A 45 -0.95 18.22 -6.00
N CYS A 46 -2.12 17.86 -6.51
CA CYS A 46 -3.38 18.25 -5.88
C CYS A 46 -3.46 17.70 -4.45
N GLY A 47 -3.00 16.48 -4.25
CA GLY A 47 -3.00 15.85 -2.94
C GLY A 47 -2.14 16.61 -1.94
N THR A 48 -0.88 16.87 -2.27
CA THR A 48 0.08 17.48 -1.33
C THR A 48 -0.22 18.95 -1.01
N SER A 49 -1.07 19.61 -1.79
CA SER A 49 -1.46 21.00 -1.57
C SER A 49 -2.55 21.15 -0.50
N GLN A 50 -2.33 22.07 0.45
CA GLN A 50 -3.30 22.39 1.50
C GLN A 50 -4.58 23.07 0.99
N GLU A 51 -4.59 23.49 -0.28
CA GLU A 51 -5.71 24.17 -0.91
C GLU A 51 -6.79 23.18 -1.35
N PHE A 52 -6.41 21.94 -1.65
CA PHE A 52 -7.35 20.89 -2.04
C PHE A 52 -7.90 20.21 -0.79
N LYS A 53 -8.98 20.77 -0.24
CA LYS A 53 -9.62 20.24 0.97
C LYS A 53 -10.82 19.34 0.70
N LYS A 54 -11.30 19.27 -0.55
CA LYS A 54 -12.48 18.49 -0.94
C LYS A 54 -12.10 17.32 -1.83
N PHE A 55 -12.75 16.18 -1.61
CA PHE A 55 -12.55 15.02 -2.48
C PHE A 55 -13.11 15.22 -3.89
N SER A 56 -14.14 16.07 -4.05
CA SER A 56 -14.76 16.37 -5.34
C SER A 56 -13.74 16.79 -6.40
N TYR A 57 -12.70 17.52 -6.00
CA TYR A 57 -11.58 17.92 -6.86
C TYR A 57 -10.83 16.73 -7.49
N PHE A 58 -10.77 15.59 -6.80
CA PHE A 58 -10.08 14.40 -7.25
C PHE A 58 -10.99 13.45 -8.05
N ARG A 59 -12.31 13.63 -7.98
CA ARG A 59 -13.28 12.70 -8.59
C ARG A 59 -12.96 12.43 -10.05
N MET A 60 -12.74 13.47 -10.85
CA MET A 60 -12.45 13.31 -12.29
C MET A 60 -11.07 12.68 -12.53
N LEU A 61 -10.06 12.98 -11.70
CA LEU A 61 -8.75 12.34 -11.83
C LEU A 61 -8.82 10.83 -11.54
N LEU A 62 -9.55 10.47 -10.48
CA LEU A 62 -9.71 9.08 -10.02
C LEU A 62 -10.61 8.24 -10.97
N SER A 63 -11.62 8.85 -11.60
CA SER A 63 -12.49 8.18 -12.58
C SER A 63 -11.94 8.16 -14.01
N SER A 64 -10.76 8.73 -14.26
CA SER A 64 -10.12 8.76 -15.60
C SER A 64 -9.78 7.37 -16.15
N GLY A 65 -9.75 6.34 -15.29
CA GLY A 65 -9.28 5.00 -15.63
C GLY A 65 -7.77 4.90 -15.88
N LYS A 66 -7.01 5.99 -15.71
CA LYS A 66 -5.57 6.03 -15.99
C LYS A 66 -4.69 5.79 -14.77
N LEU A 67 -5.22 5.98 -13.56
CA LEU A 67 -4.45 5.93 -12.34
C LEU A 67 -3.94 4.51 -12.05
N ARG A 68 -2.61 4.36 -11.88
CA ARG A 68 -1.98 3.11 -11.44
C ARG A 68 -1.38 3.22 -10.05
N ILE A 69 -1.07 4.44 -9.60
CA ILE A 69 -0.49 4.73 -8.30
C ILE A 69 -1.43 5.65 -7.54
N LEU A 70 -1.90 5.23 -6.38
CA LEU A 70 -2.71 6.04 -5.48
C LEU A 70 -1.99 6.17 -4.14
N LYS A 71 -1.53 7.39 -3.84
CA LYS A 71 -0.95 7.75 -2.55
C LYS A 71 -1.93 8.64 -1.79
N LEU A 72 -2.41 8.16 -0.66
CA LEU A 72 -3.32 8.85 0.24
C LEU A 72 -2.53 9.35 1.45
N CYS A 73 -1.94 10.54 1.31
CA CYS A 73 -1.09 11.15 2.36
C CYS A 73 -1.82 12.25 3.16
N PHE A 74 -3.12 12.49 2.90
CA PHE A 74 -3.80 13.73 3.29
C PHE A 74 -4.66 13.57 4.55
N PRO A 75 -4.40 14.35 5.61
CA PRO A 75 -5.25 14.34 6.80
C PRO A 75 -6.61 15.02 6.57
N VAL A 76 -6.72 15.93 5.58
CA VAL A 76 -7.87 16.84 5.45
C VAL A 76 -9.06 16.24 4.67
N ILE A 77 -8.86 15.20 3.86
CA ILE A 77 -9.87 14.69 2.90
C ILE A 77 -10.40 13.29 3.30
N PHE A 78 -9.99 12.76 4.45
CA PHE A 78 -10.11 11.34 4.72
C PHE A 78 -11.56 10.85 4.94
N THR A 79 -12.43 11.67 5.56
CA THR A 79 -13.85 11.33 5.73
C THR A 79 -14.56 11.17 4.38
N ASP A 80 -14.27 12.07 3.44
CA ASP A 80 -14.87 12.03 2.10
C ASP A 80 -14.29 10.88 1.28
N ILE A 81 -12.98 10.62 1.38
CA ILE A 81 -12.32 9.50 0.68
C ILE A 81 -12.96 8.16 1.05
N CYS A 82 -13.26 7.92 2.34
CA CYS A 82 -13.80 6.64 2.80
C CYS A 82 -15.20 6.35 2.25
N VAL A 83 -16.01 7.39 2.03
CA VAL A 83 -17.36 7.24 1.47
C VAL A 83 -17.30 7.14 -0.05
N VAL A 84 -16.48 7.99 -0.69
CA VAL A 84 -16.53 8.18 -2.13
C VAL A 84 -15.63 7.18 -2.87
N LEU A 85 -14.45 6.85 -2.37
CA LEU A 85 -13.53 5.93 -3.06
C LEU A 85 -14.15 4.54 -3.29
N PRO A 86 -14.86 3.92 -2.33
CA PRO A 86 -15.57 2.66 -2.58
C PRO A 86 -16.66 2.75 -3.65
N GLN A 87 -17.34 3.90 -3.75
CA GLN A 87 -18.34 4.19 -4.80
C GLN A 87 -17.67 4.35 -6.16
N MET A 88 -16.55 5.06 -6.23
CA MET A 88 -15.80 5.23 -7.48
C MET A 88 -15.29 3.93 -8.07
N LEU A 89 -14.93 2.95 -7.22
CA LEU A 89 -14.55 1.61 -7.68
C LEU A 89 -15.72 0.84 -8.27
N THR A 90 -16.97 1.14 -7.88
CA THR A 90 -18.15 0.57 -8.55
C THR A 90 -18.42 1.19 -9.91
N GLU A 91 -17.98 2.44 -10.13
CA GLU A 91 -18.12 3.17 -11.39
C GLU A 91 -17.00 2.87 -12.40
N LYS A 92 -16.24 1.78 -12.22
CA LYS A 92 -15.03 1.42 -13.00
C LYS A 92 -13.84 2.37 -12.84
N GLY A 93 -13.91 3.36 -11.96
CA GLY A 93 -12.76 4.18 -11.55
C GLY A 93 -11.75 3.33 -10.78
N CYS A 94 -10.48 3.74 -10.80
CA CYS A 94 -9.41 3.16 -9.95
C CYS A 94 -9.15 1.63 -10.06
N LEU A 95 -9.75 0.91 -11.03
CA LEU A 95 -9.54 -0.55 -11.19
C LEU A 95 -8.12 -0.92 -11.64
N ASN A 96 -7.38 0.04 -12.21
CA ASN A 96 -6.02 -0.13 -12.71
C ASN A 96 -4.93 0.16 -11.67
N ILE A 97 -5.30 0.35 -10.40
CA ILE A 97 -4.35 0.59 -9.32
C ILE A 97 -3.46 -0.64 -9.14
N LYS A 98 -2.15 -0.39 -9.22
CA LYS A 98 -1.05 -1.31 -8.95
C LYS A 98 -0.35 -0.99 -7.63
N VAL A 99 -0.33 0.29 -7.24
CA VAL A 99 0.31 0.74 -6.01
C VAL A 99 -0.69 1.52 -5.18
N LEU A 100 -0.95 1.05 -3.97
CA LEU A 100 -1.74 1.77 -2.97
C LEU A 100 -0.87 2.07 -1.76
N GLN A 101 -0.71 3.35 -1.44
CA GLN A 101 0.02 3.82 -0.28
C GLN A 101 -0.86 4.71 0.58
N MET A 102 -0.88 4.44 1.88
CA MET A 102 -1.69 5.17 2.85
C MET A 102 -0.88 5.46 4.11
N ASP A 103 -0.33 6.66 4.18
CA ASP A 103 0.69 7.02 5.17
C ASP A 103 0.11 7.58 6.48
N GLN A 104 -1.20 7.77 6.58
CA GLN A 104 -1.84 8.33 7.76
C GLN A 104 -2.38 7.23 8.66
N ASN A 105 -2.23 7.43 9.97
CA ASN A 105 -2.68 6.48 10.99
C ASN A 105 -4.18 6.66 11.22
N PHE A 106 -4.99 5.73 10.72
CA PHE A 106 -6.45 5.82 10.75
C PHE A 106 -7.05 5.11 11.97
N GLN A 107 -6.50 5.35 13.17
CA GLN A 107 -6.88 4.61 14.40
C GLN A 107 -8.39 4.64 14.73
N ASN A 108 -9.13 5.59 14.16
CA ASN A 108 -10.57 5.76 14.40
C ASN A 108 -11.45 5.23 13.25
N PHE A 109 -10.89 4.54 12.26
CA PHE A 109 -11.66 4.05 11.12
C PHE A 109 -11.74 2.53 11.07
N GLU A 110 -12.92 2.05 10.70
CA GLU A 110 -13.24 0.64 10.58
C GLU A 110 -12.37 0.00 9.49
N SER A 111 -11.62 -1.05 9.84
CA SER A 111 -10.83 -1.81 8.87
C SER A 111 -11.64 -2.29 7.66
N GLU A 112 -12.96 -2.42 7.83
CA GLU A 112 -13.90 -2.87 6.81
C GLU A 112 -13.87 -2.02 5.52
N TRP A 113 -13.67 -0.69 5.61
CA TRP A 113 -13.63 0.14 4.41
C TRP A 113 -12.40 -0.19 3.54
N LEU A 114 -11.24 -0.38 4.17
CA LEU A 114 -9.99 -0.76 3.49
C LEU A 114 -10.13 -2.17 2.91
N GLU A 115 -10.72 -3.08 3.66
CA GLU A 115 -10.97 -4.45 3.21
C GLU A 115 -11.84 -4.47 1.94
N LYS A 116 -12.92 -3.68 1.91
CA LYS A 116 -13.78 -3.51 0.72
C LYS A 116 -13.02 -2.89 -0.45
N LEU A 117 -12.12 -1.94 -0.20
CA LEU A 117 -11.25 -1.35 -1.22
C LEU A 117 -10.33 -2.44 -1.81
N LEU A 118 -9.57 -3.15 -0.98
CA LEU A 118 -8.59 -4.15 -1.40
C LEU A 118 -9.22 -5.28 -2.22
N GLN A 119 -10.43 -5.73 -1.85
CA GLN A 119 -11.17 -6.74 -2.61
C GLN A 119 -11.48 -6.30 -4.05
N LYS A 120 -11.52 -5.00 -4.33
CA LYS A 120 -11.81 -4.44 -5.66
C LYS A 120 -10.57 -4.10 -6.48
N LEU A 121 -9.36 -4.37 -5.98
CA LEU A 121 -8.09 -4.04 -6.65
C LEU A 121 -7.37 -5.30 -7.14
N PRO A 122 -7.85 -5.98 -8.21
CA PRO A 122 -7.26 -7.24 -8.66
C PRO A 122 -5.85 -7.09 -9.24
N LEU A 123 -5.48 -5.88 -9.67
CA LEU A 123 -4.18 -5.56 -10.26
C LEU A 123 -3.17 -5.02 -9.25
N LEU A 124 -3.50 -5.03 -7.95
CA LEU A 124 -2.61 -4.52 -6.92
C LEU A 124 -1.31 -5.33 -6.87
N GLU A 125 -0.18 -4.63 -7.01
CA GLU A 125 1.18 -5.17 -6.94
C GLU A 125 1.89 -4.75 -5.64
N SER A 126 1.55 -3.58 -5.09
CA SER A 126 2.17 -3.03 -3.87
C SER A 126 1.15 -2.39 -2.96
N LEU A 127 1.20 -2.74 -1.68
CA LEU A 127 0.38 -2.16 -0.61
C LEU A 127 1.26 -1.64 0.51
N SER A 128 1.07 -0.38 0.90
CA SER A 128 1.67 0.19 2.13
C SER A 128 0.58 0.92 2.91
N VAL A 129 0.31 0.50 4.15
CA VAL A 129 -0.78 1.05 4.97
C VAL A 129 -0.39 1.21 6.43
N ARG A 130 -0.96 2.22 7.09
CA ARG A 130 -0.84 2.43 8.55
C ARG A 130 -2.09 2.05 9.35
N THR A 131 -2.76 0.99 8.93
CA THR A 131 -3.95 0.48 9.62
C THR A 131 -4.02 -1.04 9.52
N LEU A 132 -4.65 -1.68 10.51
CA LEU A 132 -4.91 -3.11 10.45
C LEU A 132 -6.10 -3.40 9.54
N PHE A 133 -6.06 -4.56 8.92
CA PHE A 133 -7.14 -5.10 8.11
C PHE A 133 -7.15 -6.61 8.19
N ASN A 134 -8.25 -7.25 7.83
CA ASN A 134 -8.28 -8.69 7.62
C ASN A 134 -7.47 -9.05 6.36
N PRO A 135 -6.36 -9.81 6.46
CA PRO A 135 -5.53 -10.17 5.32
C PRO A 135 -6.30 -10.85 4.18
N GLN A 136 -7.42 -11.53 4.47
CA GLN A 136 -8.31 -12.14 3.48
C GLN A 136 -8.83 -11.16 2.42
N ALA A 137 -8.85 -9.85 2.71
CA ALA A 137 -9.20 -8.82 1.73
C ALA A 137 -8.25 -8.80 0.52
N LEU A 138 -7.04 -9.34 0.66
CA LEU A 138 -6.06 -9.45 -0.42
C LEU A 138 -6.26 -10.66 -1.34
N ASN A 139 -7.26 -11.52 -1.10
CA ASN A 139 -7.46 -12.74 -1.90
C ASN A 139 -7.61 -12.48 -3.41
N ASN A 140 -8.09 -11.29 -3.80
CA ASN A 140 -8.22 -10.90 -5.20
C ASN A 140 -6.93 -10.30 -5.80
N CYS A 141 -5.94 -9.94 -4.97
CA CYS A 141 -4.68 -9.32 -5.36
C CYS A 141 -3.65 -10.38 -5.78
N LYS A 142 -3.92 -11.15 -6.84
CA LYS A 142 -3.06 -12.28 -7.27
C LYS A 142 -1.66 -11.85 -7.74
N GLY A 143 -1.53 -10.58 -8.15
CA GLY A 143 -0.29 -9.97 -8.61
C GLY A 143 0.56 -9.34 -7.50
N LEU A 144 0.16 -9.46 -6.23
CA LEU A 144 0.79 -8.78 -5.11
C LEU A 144 2.25 -9.21 -4.91
N LYS A 145 3.14 -8.23 -4.85
CA LYS A 145 4.60 -8.38 -4.68
C LYS A 145 5.07 -7.82 -3.35
N SER A 146 4.50 -6.71 -2.89
CA SER A 146 4.90 -6.08 -1.63
C SER A 146 3.70 -5.75 -0.75
N VAL A 147 3.83 -6.07 0.53
CA VAL A 147 2.90 -5.65 1.58
C VAL A 147 3.70 -5.06 2.73
N GLU A 148 3.42 -3.81 3.04
CA GLU A 148 3.97 -3.09 4.17
C GLU A 148 2.83 -2.63 5.09
N VAL A 149 2.90 -3.01 6.37
CA VAL A 149 1.95 -2.59 7.39
C VAL A 149 2.69 -1.85 8.50
N ILE A 150 2.40 -0.56 8.67
CA ILE A 150 3.05 0.30 9.66
C ILE A 150 2.06 0.53 10.80
N GLN A 151 2.08 -0.32 11.82
CA GLN A 151 1.07 -0.30 12.88
C GLN A 151 1.66 -0.62 14.25
N ILE A 152 1.14 0.05 15.28
CA ILE A 152 1.34 -0.33 16.67
C ILE A 152 0.28 -1.37 17.05
N PHE A 153 0.72 -2.60 17.34
CA PHE A 153 -0.15 -3.63 17.91
C PHE A 153 -0.24 -3.47 19.43
N SER A 154 -1.46 -3.53 19.94
CA SER A 154 -1.77 -3.33 21.36
C SER A 154 -1.10 -4.40 22.22
N ASN A 155 -1.07 -5.65 21.75
CA ASN A 155 -0.48 -6.78 22.48
C ASN A 155 0.10 -7.85 21.52
N LEU A 156 0.83 -8.82 22.09
CA LEU A 156 1.46 -9.91 21.32
C LEU A 156 0.42 -10.87 20.69
N ILE A 157 -0.77 -10.99 21.29
CA ILE A 157 -1.85 -11.86 20.81
C ILE A 157 -2.42 -11.30 19.51
N GLU A 158 -2.76 -10.01 19.49
CA GLU A 158 -3.25 -9.29 18.32
C GLU A 158 -2.27 -9.40 17.14
N PHE A 159 -0.99 -9.12 17.41
CA PHE A 159 0.09 -9.28 16.43
C PHE A 159 0.14 -10.71 15.87
N ASN A 160 0.18 -11.71 16.76
CA ASN A 160 0.23 -13.10 16.35
C ASN A 160 -1.02 -13.53 15.56
N ASN A 161 -2.20 -13.03 15.90
CA ASN A 161 -3.43 -13.32 15.19
C ASN A 161 -3.39 -12.74 13.78
N PHE A 162 -2.92 -11.49 13.63
CA PHE A 162 -2.72 -10.87 12.32
C PHE A 162 -1.73 -11.67 11.47
N ILE A 163 -0.54 -11.99 12.00
CA ILE A 163 0.47 -12.80 11.29
C ILE A 163 -0.08 -14.16 10.87
N SER A 164 -0.89 -14.80 11.73
CA SER A 164 -1.47 -16.11 11.41
C SER A 164 -2.41 -16.02 10.21
N LYS A 165 -3.35 -15.06 10.24
CA LYS A 165 -4.28 -14.83 9.13
C LYS A 165 -3.52 -14.43 7.86
N ALA A 166 -2.50 -13.58 7.99
CA ALA A 166 -1.67 -13.16 6.87
C ALA A 166 -0.93 -14.35 6.26
N ALA A 167 -0.31 -15.22 7.06
CA ALA A 167 0.38 -16.41 6.55
C ALA A 167 -0.55 -17.34 5.77
N ASP A 168 -1.81 -17.49 6.19
CA ASP A 168 -2.81 -18.31 5.50
C ASP A 168 -3.25 -17.69 4.16
N THR A 169 -3.58 -16.39 4.17
CA THR A 169 -3.97 -15.66 2.96
C THR A 169 -2.83 -15.58 1.96
N LEU A 170 -1.64 -15.17 2.43
CA LEU A 170 -0.49 -14.95 1.59
C LEU A 170 0.04 -16.26 1.01
N ALA A 171 -0.19 -17.43 1.62
CA ALA A 171 0.30 -18.73 1.13
C ALA A 171 0.02 -19.01 -0.37
N HIS A 172 -1.01 -18.39 -0.94
CA HIS A 172 -1.43 -18.57 -2.34
C HIS A 172 -0.78 -17.55 -3.30
N MET A 173 -0.08 -16.53 -2.77
CA MET A 173 0.54 -15.43 -3.51
C MET A 173 2.00 -15.73 -3.84
N LYS A 174 2.21 -16.45 -4.95
CA LYS A 174 3.53 -16.91 -5.40
C LYS A 174 4.49 -15.79 -5.84
N ASN A 175 3.98 -14.58 -6.03
CA ASN A 175 4.75 -13.42 -6.48
C ASN A 175 5.19 -12.49 -5.35
N LEU A 176 4.87 -12.82 -4.10
CA LEU A 176 5.27 -12.00 -2.96
C LEU A 176 6.79 -12.00 -2.81
N GLU A 177 7.35 -10.79 -2.82
CA GLU A 177 8.77 -10.47 -2.73
C GLU A 177 9.08 -9.73 -1.42
N GLU A 178 8.17 -8.90 -0.92
CA GLU A 178 8.36 -8.14 0.33
C GLU A 178 7.14 -8.29 1.24
N PHE A 179 7.37 -8.68 2.51
CA PHE A 179 6.34 -8.69 3.54
C PHE A 179 6.87 -8.06 4.82
N ASP A 180 6.56 -6.79 5.02
CA ASP A 180 7.13 -5.98 6.07
C ASP A 180 6.03 -5.51 7.03
N ILE A 181 6.27 -5.65 8.34
CA ILE A 181 5.36 -5.14 9.36
C ILE A 181 6.21 -4.31 10.32
N PHE A 182 6.12 -2.99 10.16
CA PHE A 182 6.84 -2.08 11.02
C PHE A 182 6.12 -1.97 12.35
N GLN A 183 6.68 -2.61 13.37
CA GLN A 183 6.19 -2.58 14.74
C GLN A 183 7.16 -1.80 15.63
N TYR A 184 6.66 -0.83 16.37
CA TYR A 184 7.43 -0.05 17.35
C TYR A 184 7.78 -0.83 18.63
N THR A 185 7.56 -2.15 18.67
CA THR A 185 7.76 -2.96 19.88
C THR A 185 8.66 -4.15 19.56
N THR A 186 9.46 -4.58 20.53
CA THR A 186 10.41 -5.73 20.44
C THR A 186 9.75 -7.11 20.36
N LYS A 187 8.47 -7.18 20.00
CA LYS A 187 7.70 -8.42 19.95
C LYS A 187 8.09 -9.20 18.70
N SER A 188 8.45 -10.48 18.86
CA SER A 188 8.78 -11.36 17.74
C SER A 188 7.58 -12.22 17.35
N ALA A 189 7.50 -12.54 16.05
CA ALA A 189 6.46 -13.43 15.54
C ALA A 189 6.74 -14.86 16.01
N ASN A 190 5.68 -15.67 16.14
CA ASN A 190 5.85 -17.09 16.39
C ASN A 190 6.68 -17.73 15.26
N PHE A 191 7.79 -18.35 15.63
CA PHE A 191 8.72 -19.04 14.75
C PHE A 191 8.04 -19.93 13.70
N LEU A 192 7.04 -20.72 14.07
CA LEU A 192 6.35 -21.64 13.14
C LEU A 192 5.60 -20.89 12.04
N LYS A 193 5.10 -19.69 12.33
CA LYS A 193 4.42 -18.85 11.34
C LYS A 193 5.40 -18.29 10.33
N VAL A 194 6.59 -17.88 10.80
CA VAL A 194 7.69 -17.42 9.94
C VAL A 194 8.12 -18.54 9.00
N VAL A 195 8.30 -19.76 9.52
CA VAL A 195 8.60 -20.96 8.71
C VAL A 195 7.52 -21.21 7.65
N LYS A 196 6.24 -21.07 8.00
CA LYS A 196 5.12 -21.24 7.07
C LYS A 196 5.17 -20.22 5.92
N ILE A 197 5.41 -18.95 6.23
CA ILE A 197 5.56 -17.87 5.24
C ILE A 197 6.74 -18.21 4.31
N LEU A 198 7.92 -18.47 4.86
CA LEU A 198 9.11 -18.77 4.05
C LEU A 198 8.88 -19.98 3.12
N ASN A 199 8.23 -21.03 3.60
CA ASN A 199 7.95 -22.21 2.77
C ASN A 199 7.08 -21.92 1.55
N ASN A 200 6.13 -20.99 1.67
CA ASN A 200 5.18 -20.66 0.61
C ASN A 200 5.70 -19.58 -0.36
N HIS A 201 6.73 -18.82 0.03
CA HIS A 201 7.20 -17.63 -0.70
C HIS A 201 8.69 -17.72 -1.07
N PRO A 202 9.07 -18.50 -2.10
CA PRO A 202 10.47 -18.67 -2.48
C PRO A 202 11.11 -17.40 -3.07
N LYS A 203 10.31 -16.44 -3.56
CA LYS A 203 10.79 -15.15 -4.09
C LYS A 203 10.99 -14.08 -3.03
N LEU A 204 10.73 -14.39 -1.75
CA LEU A 204 10.77 -13.40 -0.68
C LEU A 204 12.20 -12.88 -0.48
N THR A 205 12.34 -11.55 -0.58
CA THR A 205 13.60 -10.80 -0.40
C THR A 205 13.57 -9.87 0.81
N SER A 206 12.39 -9.57 1.35
CA SER A 206 12.22 -8.78 2.57
C SER A 206 11.20 -9.42 3.52
N LEU A 207 11.57 -9.48 4.80
CA LEU A 207 10.70 -9.94 5.90
C LEU A 207 11.03 -9.12 7.17
N ARG A 208 10.58 -7.86 7.22
CA ARG A 208 10.93 -6.90 8.28
C ARG A 208 9.85 -6.81 9.35
N PHE A 209 9.79 -7.82 10.22
CA PHE A 209 9.02 -7.77 11.48
C PHE A 209 9.49 -8.77 12.55
N THR A 210 10.47 -9.61 12.23
CA THR A 210 11.02 -10.62 13.13
C THR A 210 12.41 -11.00 12.66
N ASP A 211 13.24 -11.47 13.59
CA ASP A 211 14.43 -12.22 13.21
C ASP A 211 13.99 -13.53 12.55
N SER A 212 14.34 -13.68 11.27
CA SER A 212 14.00 -14.83 10.44
C SER A 212 15.14 -15.85 10.37
N SER A 213 16.28 -15.60 11.03
CA SER A 213 17.49 -16.43 10.97
C SER A 213 17.24 -17.89 11.30
N ARG A 214 16.60 -18.15 12.44
CA ARG A 214 16.29 -19.49 12.90
C ARG A 214 15.28 -20.17 11.99
N ALA A 215 14.27 -19.43 11.52
CA ALA A 215 13.22 -19.96 10.66
C ALA A 215 13.78 -20.34 9.29
N ALA A 216 14.63 -19.50 8.72
CA ALA A 216 15.37 -19.78 7.50
C ALA A 216 16.24 -21.04 7.67
N HIS A 217 17.05 -21.11 8.73
CA HIS A 217 17.86 -22.31 9.03
C HIS A 217 17.02 -23.59 9.12
N HIS A 218 15.86 -23.53 9.76
CA HIS A 218 14.96 -24.67 9.86
C HIS A 218 14.38 -25.09 8.51
N VAL A 219 14.00 -24.13 7.66
CA VAL A 219 13.55 -24.41 6.28
C VAL A 219 14.68 -25.02 5.45
N TYR A 220 15.91 -24.51 5.59
CA TYR A 220 17.09 -25.04 4.90
C TYR A 220 17.45 -26.45 5.36
N GLY A 221 17.48 -26.70 6.67
CA GLY A 221 17.85 -27.99 7.26
C GLY A 221 16.91 -29.13 6.88
N ASN A 222 15.62 -28.82 6.64
CA ASN A 222 14.60 -29.81 6.27
C ASN A 222 14.55 -30.12 4.77
N ARG A 223 15.26 -29.38 3.90
CA ARG A 223 15.24 -29.57 2.43
C ARG A 223 16.49 -30.26 1.88
N ARG A 224 17.04 -31.23 2.61
CA ARG A 224 18.20 -32.03 2.16
C ARG A 224 17.89 -32.73 0.83
N GLY A 225 18.48 -32.28 -0.27
CA GLY A 225 18.52 -33.01 -1.56
C GLY A 225 17.93 -32.30 -2.78
N ASN A 226 17.15 -31.22 -2.61
CA ASN A 226 16.66 -30.41 -3.73
C ASN A 226 17.43 -29.09 -3.80
N ALA A 227 17.77 -28.65 -5.03
CA ALA A 227 18.47 -27.39 -5.27
C ALA A 227 17.85 -26.27 -4.42
N LEU A 228 18.70 -25.64 -3.60
CA LEU A 228 18.31 -24.64 -2.63
C LEU A 228 17.52 -23.52 -3.34
N PRO A 229 16.32 -23.15 -2.88
CA PRO A 229 15.86 -21.80 -3.12
C PRO A 229 16.83 -20.91 -2.33
N GLU A 230 17.72 -20.21 -3.03
CA GLU A 230 18.44 -19.09 -2.44
C GLU A 230 17.39 -18.05 -2.08
N TYR A 231 16.91 -18.06 -0.84
CA TYR A 231 16.09 -16.96 -0.36
C TYR A 231 16.96 -15.72 -0.40
N GLY A 232 16.68 -14.81 -1.33
CA GLY A 232 17.37 -13.53 -1.48
C GLY A 232 17.01 -12.53 -0.38
N LEU A 233 16.84 -13.00 0.86
CA LEU A 233 16.47 -12.21 2.02
C LEU A 233 17.58 -11.21 2.33
N ARG A 234 17.42 -9.98 1.81
CA ARG A 234 18.35 -8.86 1.97
C ARG A 234 17.95 -7.94 3.12
N LYS A 235 16.65 -7.90 3.44
CA LYS A 235 16.07 -7.00 4.43
C LYS A 235 15.28 -7.82 5.46
N CYS A 236 15.94 -8.27 6.51
CA CYS A 236 15.24 -8.76 7.71
C CYS A 236 15.75 -8.01 8.93
N SER A 237 14.96 -8.03 10.01
CA SER A 237 15.37 -7.50 11.30
C SER A 237 16.32 -8.49 11.97
N TRP A 238 17.56 -8.57 11.47
CA TRP A 238 18.60 -9.48 11.98
C TRP A 238 19.23 -9.01 13.30
N THR A 239 18.89 -7.81 13.77
CA THR A 239 19.49 -7.17 14.95
C THR A 239 18.44 -6.46 15.79
N SER A 240 18.63 -6.50 17.11
CA SER A 240 17.88 -5.74 18.12
C SER A 240 17.76 -4.26 17.73
N PHE A 241 16.56 -3.70 17.93
CA PHE A 241 16.24 -2.28 17.76
C PHE A 241 17.02 -1.42 18.77
N GLU A 242 18.33 -1.24 18.56
CA GLU A 242 19.06 -0.12 19.12
C GLU A 242 19.60 0.71 17.95
N LYS A 243 19.21 1.99 17.95
CA LYS A 243 19.57 3.07 17.02
C LYS A 243 18.66 3.27 15.79
N ILE A 244 17.38 3.58 16.04
CA ILE A 244 16.72 4.69 15.33
C ILE A 244 16.06 5.59 16.39
N THR A 245 16.89 6.26 17.18
CA THR A 245 16.52 7.42 18.00
C THR A 245 17.43 8.57 17.60
N THR A 246 17.20 9.11 16.41
CA THR A 246 17.49 10.51 16.05
C THR A 246 16.67 10.84 14.80
N LEU A 247 15.36 10.96 14.97
CA LEU A 247 14.60 11.95 14.22
C LEU A 247 14.27 13.03 15.25
N ASN A 248 15.09 14.08 15.24
CA ASN A 248 14.82 15.30 15.99
C ASN A 248 13.48 15.85 15.50
N ILE A 249 12.57 16.02 16.45
CA ILE A 249 11.47 17.00 16.39
C ILE A 249 12.12 18.39 16.42
#